data_AF-A0A3N9NQ26-F1
#
_entry.id   AF-A0A3N9NQ26-F1
#
_cell.length_a   1.000
_cell.length_b   1.000
_cell.length_c   1.000
_cell.angle_alpha   90.00
_cell.angle_beta   90.00
_cell.angle_gamma   90.00
#
_symmetry.space_group_name_H-M   'P 1'
#
loop_
_entity.id
_entity.type
_entity.pdbx_description
1 polymer ?
#
loop_
_entity_poly.entity_id
_entity_poly.type
_entity_poly.pdbx_seq_one_letter_code
_entity_poly.pdbx_strand_id
1 'polypeptide(L)'
;MMQAKIKKGKFKKLCDILGEDLDSPACRQIIDNISNSPPCKVYYDTVKKSVLLCKQNDCVEEVPNGVNKRLLKILDLEEEK
;
A
#
# COMPACT_ATOMS: atom_id res chain seq x y z
N MET A 1 25.61 -11.34 9.91
CA MET A 1 24.81 -10.25 9.31
C MET A 1 24.18 -10.79 8.04
N MET A 2 22.90 -11.16 8.06
CA MET A 2 22.23 -11.76 6.91
C MET A 2 21.21 -10.75 6.40
N GLN A 3 21.59 -9.97 5.38
CA GLN A 3 20.68 -9.06 4.72
C GLN A 3 19.75 -9.86 3.83
N ALA A 4 18.51 -10.06 4.30
CA ALA A 4 17.43 -10.55 3.47
C ALA A 4 17.12 -9.49 2.39
N LYS A 5 17.49 -9.77 1.14
CA LYS A 5 17.07 -8.97 -0.02
C LYS A 5 15.56 -9.16 -0.23
N ILE A 6 14.75 -8.46 0.54
CA ILE A 6 13.29 -8.47 0.44
C ILE A 6 12.86 -7.38 -0.54
N LYS A 7 11.95 -7.72 -1.48
CA LYS A 7 11.43 -6.82 -2.53
C LYS A 7 10.87 -5.52 -1.91
N LYS A 8 11.65 -4.44 -1.99
CA LYS A 8 11.32 -3.06 -1.54
C LYS A 8 9.91 -2.60 -1.93
N GLY A 9 9.36 -3.06 -3.05
CA GLY A 9 8.09 -2.58 -3.59
C GLY A 9 6.82 -2.91 -2.79
N LYS A 10 6.81 -3.96 -1.96
CA LYS A 10 5.58 -4.35 -1.21
C LYS A 10 5.39 -3.59 0.09
N PHE A 11 6.49 -3.29 0.78
CA PHE A 11 6.45 -2.55 2.03
C PHE A 11 6.44 -1.04 1.84
N LYS A 12 6.88 -0.56 0.67
CA LYS A 12 6.68 0.82 0.23
C LYS A 12 5.25 1.29 0.45
N LYS A 13 4.28 0.55 -0.09
CA LYS A 13 2.86 0.90 0.06
C LYS A 13 2.39 0.90 1.53
N LEU A 14 2.97 0.07 2.39
CA LEU A 14 2.62 0.04 3.81
C LEU A 14 3.18 1.28 4.51
N CYS A 15 4.44 1.64 4.28
CA CYS A 15 5.04 2.87 4.82
C CYS A 15 4.31 4.12 4.30
N ASP A 16 3.99 4.14 3.00
CA ASP A 16 3.25 5.23 2.37
C ASP A 16 1.85 5.40 3.00
N ILE A 17 1.14 4.30 3.32
CA ILE A 17 -0.16 4.34 4.04
C ILE A 17 -0.01 4.85 5.47
N LEU A 18 1.12 4.53 6.13
CA LEU A 18 1.43 5.00 7.47
C LEU A 18 1.90 6.47 7.49
N GLY A 19 2.08 7.11 6.33
CA GLY A 19 2.59 8.47 6.22
C GLY A 19 4.08 8.61 6.54
N GLU A 20 4.80 7.48 6.53
CA GLU A 20 6.20 7.40 6.94
C GLU A 20 7.09 7.09 5.73
N ASP A 21 8.29 7.66 5.71
CA ASP A 21 9.28 7.32 4.69
C ASP A 21 9.64 5.83 4.75
N LEU A 22 9.90 5.24 3.59
CA LEU A 22 10.32 3.85 3.42
C LEU A 22 11.51 3.44 4.29
N ASP A 23 12.45 4.36 4.48
CA ASP A 23 13.67 4.16 5.24
C ASP A 23 13.55 4.66 6.69
N SER A 24 12.36 5.15 7.09
CA SER A 24 12.08 5.54 8.47
C SER A 24 12.38 4.37 9.41
N PRO A 25 12.92 4.65 10.62
CA PRO A 25 13.13 3.61 11.63
C PRO A 25 11.83 2.87 11.97
N ALA A 26 10.71 3.58 12.00
CA ALA A 26 9.38 3.04 12.26
C ALA A 26 8.97 2.01 11.20
N CYS A 27 9.07 2.36 9.91
CA CYS A 27 8.66 1.42 8.89
C CYS A 27 9.56 0.18 8.83
N ARG A 28 10.88 0.33 9.00
CA ARG A 28 11.80 -0.81 9.08
C ARG A 28 11.45 -1.77 10.21
N GLN A 29 11.14 -1.27 11.40
CA GLN A 29 10.72 -2.11 12.53
C GLN A 29 9.41 -2.85 12.24
N ILE A 30 8.43 -2.19 11.62
CA ILE A 30 7.16 -2.82 11.26
C ILE A 30 7.38 -3.94 10.25
N ILE A 31 8.21 -3.70 9.23
CA ILE A 31 8.58 -4.70 8.21
C ILE A 31 9.24 -5.92 8.86
N ASP A 32 10.21 -5.68 9.75
CA ASP A 32 10.92 -6.75 10.45
C ASP A 32 9.98 -7.55 11.35
N ASN A 33 9.09 -6.88 12.09
CA ASN A 33 8.11 -7.53 12.94
C ASN A 33 7.13 -8.40 12.13
N ILE A 34 6.60 -7.89 11.02
CA ILE A 34 5.72 -8.67 10.14
C ILE A 34 6.47 -9.86 9.51
N SER A 35 7.75 -9.69 9.19
CA SER A 35 8.54 -10.73 8.52
C SER A 35 8.98 -11.84 9.48
N ASN A 36 9.27 -11.51 10.73
CA ASN A 36 9.86 -12.42 11.71
C ASN A 36 8.84 -12.98 12.72
N SER A 37 7.62 -12.42 12.80
CA SER A 37 6.55 -12.90 13.68
C SER A 37 5.46 -13.62 12.90
N PRO A 38 5.30 -14.96 13.05
CA PRO A 38 4.27 -15.73 12.36
C PRO A 38 2.83 -15.20 12.58
N PRO A 39 2.42 -14.82 13.81
CA PRO A 39 1.10 -14.21 14.04
C PRO A 39 0.88 -12.91 13.27
N CYS A 40 1.88 -12.02 13.25
CA CYS A 40 1.78 -10.73 12.54
C CYS A 40 1.66 -10.94 11.03
N LYS A 41 2.41 -11.90 10.48
CA LYS A 41 2.32 -12.28 9.07
C LYS A 41 0.94 -12.79 8.69
N VAL A 42 0.39 -13.71 9.48
CA VAL A 42 -0.95 -14.29 9.23
C VAL A 42 -2.02 -13.21 9.29
N TYR A 43 -1.95 -12.31 10.27
CA TYR A 43 -2.88 -11.20 10.39
C TYR A 43 -2.80 -10.26 9.18
N TYR A 44 -1.59 -9.83 8.81
CA TYR A 44 -1.37 -8.97 7.65
C TYR A 44 -1.91 -9.60 6.35
N ASP A 45 -1.61 -10.87 6.12
CA ASP A 45 -2.07 -11.60 4.94
C ASP A 45 -3.60 -11.74 4.92
N THR A 46 -4.22 -11.94 6.09
CA THR A 46 -5.68 -12.02 6.23
C THR A 46 -6.34 -10.68 5.87
N VAL A 47 -5.90 -9.59 6.49
CA VAL A 47 -6.43 -8.23 6.22
C VAL A 47 -6.28 -7.89 4.74
N LYS A 48 -5.12 -8.17 4.16
CA LYS A 48 -4.86 -7.96 2.74
C LYS A 48 -5.83 -8.74 1.85
N LYS A 49 -6.09 -10.00 2.19
CA LYS A 49 -7.02 -10.85 1.42
C LYS A 49 -8.46 -10.31 1.53
N SER A 50 -8.88 -9.87 2.71
CA SER A 50 -10.19 -9.24 2.91
C SER A 50 -10.36 -7.98 2.05
N VAL A 51 -9.36 -7.08 2.01
CA VAL A 51 -9.40 -5.88 1.16
C VAL A 51 -9.53 -6.24 -0.33
N LEU A 52 -8.84 -7.28 -0.79
CA LEU A 52 -8.94 -7.76 -2.17
C LEU A 52 -10.35 -8.29 -2.48
N LEU A 53 -10.94 -9.04 -1.54
CA LEU A 53 -12.31 -9.54 -1.68
C LEU A 53 -13.32 -8.39 -1.70
N CYS A 54 -13.19 -7.38 -0.83
CA CYS A 54 -14.04 -6.19 -0.88
C CYS A 54 -13.94 -5.50 -2.25
N LYS A 55 -12.72 -5.24 -2.74
CA LYS A 55 -12.53 -4.61 -4.07
C LYS A 55 -13.11 -5.40 -5.25
N GLN A 56 -13.19 -6.72 -5.12
CA GLN A 56 -13.73 -7.59 -6.17
C GLN A 56 -15.25 -7.71 -6.13
N ASN A 57 -15.87 -7.52 -4.96
CA ASN A 57 -17.29 -7.77 -4.73
C ASN A 57 -18.10 -6.50 -4.44
N ASP A 58 -17.45 -5.42 -3.98
CA ASP A 58 -18.07 -4.10 -3.95
C ASP A 58 -18.22 -3.62 -5.39
N CYS A 59 -19.43 -3.17 -5.72
CA CYS A 59 -19.76 -2.61 -7.02
C CYS A 59 -18.72 -1.55 -7.37
N VAL A 60 -18.01 -1.74 -8.49
CA VAL A 60 -17.23 -0.68 -9.11
C VAL A 60 -18.24 0.37 -9.54
N GLU A 61 -18.53 1.33 -8.66
CA GLU A 61 -19.19 2.55 -9.08
C GLU A 61 -18.28 3.17 -10.12
N GLU A 62 -18.78 3.31 -11.34
CA GLU A 62 -18.02 3.99 -12.37
C GLU A 62 -17.71 5.40 -11.89
N VAL A 63 -16.42 5.70 -11.78
CA VAL A 63 -15.97 7.04 -11.41
C VAL A 63 -16.55 8.01 -12.42
N PRO A 64 -17.32 9.03 -12.00
CA PRO A 64 -17.97 9.93 -12.94
C PRO A 64 -16.96 10.56 -13.90
N ASN A 65 -17.36 10.67 -15.17
CA ASN A 65 -16.54 11.27 -16.23
C ASN A 65 -16.02 12.65 -15.80
N GLY A 66 -14.71 12.84 -15.88
CA GLY A 66 -14.05 14.11 -15.55
C GLY A 66 -13.62 14.28 -14.09
N VAL A 67 -13.94 13.35 -13.18
CA VAL A 67 -13.37 13.36 -11.80
C VAL A 67 -11.84 13.28 -11.85
N ASN A 68 -11.28 12.41 -12.70
CA ASN A 68 -9.83 12.28 -12.88
C ASN A 68 -9.21 13.62 -13.36
N LYS A 69 -9.79 14.23 -14.39
CA LYS A 69 -9.34 15.54 -14.91
C LYS A 69 -9.38 16.65 -13.86
N ARG A 70 -10.44 16.69 -13.04
CA ARG A 70 -10.56 17.67 -11.95
C ARG A 70 -9.53 17.41 -10.85
N LEU A 71 -9.28 16.14 -10.51
CA LEU A 71 -8.29 15.76 -9.50
C LEU A 71 -6.87 16.14 -9.95
N LEU A 72 -6.48 15.79 -11.17
CA LEU A 72 -5.18 16.15 -11.75
C LEU A 72 -4.96 17.67 -11.75
N LYS A 73 -5.99 18.45 -12.13
CA LYS A 73 -5.94 19.91 -12.07
C LYS A 73 -5.73 20.46 -10.65
N ILE A 74 -6.34 19.86 -9.63
CA ILE A 74 -6.15 20.28 -8.22
C ILE A 74 -4.73 19.96 -7.74
N LEU A 75 -4.16 18.85 -8.21
CA LEU A 75 -2.83 18.39 -7.84
C LEU A 75 -1.71 19.02 -8.67
N ASP A 76 -2.04 19.91 -9.62
CA ASP A 76 -1.11 20.50 -10.58
C ASP A 76 -0.32 19.44 -11.38
N LEU A 77 -1.04 18.40 -11.80
CA LEU A 77 -0.51 17.28 -12.59
C LEU A 77 -1.15 17.25 -13.97
N GLU A 78 -0.37 16.81 -14.97
CA GLU A 78 -0.85 16.57 -16.33
C GLU A 78 -1.19 15.09 -16.54
N GLU A 79 -2.10 14.82 -17.46
CA GLU A 79 -2.47 13.46 -17.87
C GLU A 79 -1.36 12.90 -18.77
N GLU A 80 -0.71 11.80 -18.40
CA GLU A 80 0.29 11.15 -19.26
C GLU A 80 -0.37 10.68 -20.57
N LYS A 81 0.26 11.00 -21.71
CA LYS A 81 -0.22 10.68 -23.07
C LYS A 81 -0.03 9.21 -23.44
#